data_AF-A0A9P4QZH4-F1
#
_entry.id   AF-A0A9P4QZH4-F1
#
_cell.length_a   1.000
_cell.length_b   1.000
_cell.length_c   1.000
_cell.angle_alpha   90.00
_cell.angle_beta   90.00
_cell.angle_gamma   90.00
#
_symmetry.space_group_name_H-M   'P 1'
#
loop_
_entity.id
_entity.type
_entity.pdbx_description
1 polymer ?
#
loop_
_entity_poly.entity_id
_entity_poly.type
_entity_poly.pdbx_seq_one_letter_code
_entity_poly.pdbx_strand_id
1 'polypeptide(L)'
;MPRITRNAQELLKIAQDLRARKALVQHGRHIFMYRHVQTNQVLYSFYPGLDKRHLDQIPFIGKKSKPAQIRPDLWAPYCTVNFPTPEQGLDAFKRLRELRTLHETRWDVHNQGWEEVPKKVRIKKIQDQEANSVADLAQVLAAQKEIGLIKEETSDDVEIRQERFLKKLWAEVEPLAQAVKEGELGRVQTEMKQLTKEVASAVENKDSSKVQRLTAVKQELRQRNRKMLWARDLWHKHSIALGRDVRAKRTQEAREAAIAERERVTAEERLQYAKDYNVSLEALELSEKEQTAVWSKIWDSILLEQRQDVARKKRAPPVTVQREEREKQATMQGIPKRAIEVFEDDMARSDGAFYMKDLNESLLPDRLKTSIEPYSLQNVEIKWADLRSAEFVPIEKWPQEVVHDSLGMIERGMPLPDKTKERGDPWITREEYEQKLKMIQDTYEANVRSEEDEMRKAKGRSDSSNEEPKQGIWKYVPKVPSFGRKPLSA
;
A
#
# COMPACT_ATOMS: atom_id res chain seq x y z
N MET A 1 -13.90 -26.64 -22.75
CA MET A 1 -13.14 -25.87 -21.74
C MET A 1 -12.14 -26.83 -21.10
N PRO A 2 -10.83 -26.70 -21.31
CA PRO A 2 -9.85 -27.58 -20.68
C PRO A 2 -9.87 -27.35 -19.16
N ARG A 3 -10.07 -28.42 -18.39
CA ARG A 3 -10.04 -28.39 -16.93
C ARG A 3 -8.59 -28.09 -16.52
N ILE A 4 -8.35 -26.87 -16.05
CA ILE A 4 -7.10 -26.51 -15.38
C ILE A 4 -6.95 -27.50 -14.21
N THR A 5 -5.92 -28.35 -14.26
CA THR A 5 -5.67 -29.36 -13.23
C THR A 5 -5.47 -28.67 -11.87
N ARG A 6 -5.87 -29.34 -10.79
CA ARG A 6 -5.76 -28.85 -9.40
C ARG A 6 -4.34 -28.30 -9.09
N ASN A 7 -3.31 -28.90 -9.69
CA ASN A 7 -1.90 -28.48 -9.59
C ASN A 7 -1.60 -27.09 -10.19
N ALA A 8 -2.26 -26.71 -11.29
CA ALA A 8 -2.09 -25.37 -11.85
C ALA A 8 -2.78 -24.30 -10.98
N GLN A 9 -3.82 -24.67 -10.23
CA GLN A 9 -4.45 -23.79 -9.24
C GLN A 9 -3.55 -23.57 -8.01
N GLU A 10 -2.83 -24.60 -7.55
CA GLU A 10 -1.86 -24.47 -6.45
C GLU A 10 -0.63 -23.65 -6.83
N LEU A 11 -0.07 -23.85 -8.03
CA LEU A 11 0.99 -22.99 -8.55
C LEU A 11 0.54 -21.55 -8.75
N LEU A 12 -0.71 -21.34 -9.18
CA LEU A 12 -1.33 -20.02 -9.21
C LEU A 12 -1.47 -19.42 -7.81
N LYS A 13 -1.83 -20.23 -6.81
CA LYS A 13 -1.97 -19.79 -5.41
C LYS A 13 -0.62 -19.43 -4.80
N ILE A 14 0.42 -20.23 -5.01
CA ILE A 14 1.80 -19.91 -4.59
C ILE A 14 2.31 -18.67 -5.32
N ALA A 15 2.06 -18.54 -6.62
CA ALA A 15 2.42 -17.33 -7.38
C ALA A 15 1.60 -16.11 -6.92
N GLN A 16 0.34 -16.28 -6.53
CA GLN A 16 -0.51 -15.24 -5.95
C GLN A 16 -0.02 -14.85 -4.56
N ASP A 17 0.39 -15.79 -3.71
CA ASP A 17 0.95 -15.53 -2.40
C ASP A 17 2.32 -14.86 -2.50
N LEU A 18 3.15 -15.26 -3.46
CA LEU A 18 4.41 -14.57 -3.77
C LEU A 18 4.14 -13.17 -4.33
N ARG A 19 3.13 -12.98 -5.19
CA ARG A 19 2.71 -11.65 -5.66
C ARG A 19 2.11 -10.81 -4.54
N ALA A 20 1.35 -11.41 -3.63
CA ALA A 20 0.76 -10.75 -2.47
C ALA A 20 1.85 -10.35 -1.48
N ARG A 21 2.86 -11.22 -1.24
CA ARG A 21 4.08 -10.87 -0.49
C ARG A 21 4.88 -9.77 -1.19
N LYS A 22 4.98 -9.80 -2.52
CA LYS A 22 5.59 -8.74 -3.34
C LYS A 22 4.80 -7.43 -3.30
N ALA A 23 3.48 -7.48 -3.15
CA ALA A 23 2.61 -6.31 -3.00
C ALA A 23 2.52 -5.80 -1.55
N LEU A 24 2.76 -6.67 -0.56
CA LEU A 24 2.81 -6.34 0.85
C LEU A 24 4.03 -5.48 1.19
N VAL A 25 5.14 -5.71 0.48
CA VAL A 25 6.29 -4.80 0.47
C VAL A 25 5.84 -3.58 -0.33
N GLN A 26 5.56 -2.47 0.36
CA GLN A 26 5.17 -1.20 -0.26
C GLN A 26 6.18 -0.89 -1.37
N HIS A 27 5.76 -1.04 -2.64
CA HIS A 27 6.68 -0.99 -3.77
C HIS A 27 7.41 0.34 -3.80
N GLY A 28 8.75 0.31 -3.80
CA GLY A 28 9.57 1.52 -3.73
C GLY A 28 9.96 1.95 -2.32
N ARG A 29 9.28 1.50 -1.27
CA ARG A 29 9.67 1.84 0.12
C ARG A 29 10.98 1.20 0.55
N HIS A 30 11.26 0.00 0.03
CA HIS A 30 12.46 -0.73 0.39
C HIS A 30 13.29 -1.06 -0.85
N ILE A 31 14.60 -0.83 -0.75
CA ILE A 31 15.58 -1.26 -1.76
C ILE A 31 16.49 -2.31 -1.13
N PHE A 32 16.61 -3.42 -1.82
CA PHE A 32 17.42 -4.56 -1.45
C PHE A 32 18.67 -4.61 -2.33
N MET A 33 19.85 -4.55 -1.73
CA MET A 33 21.14 -4.63 -2.42
C MET A 33 21.75 -6.00 -2.17
N TYR A 34 22.25 -6.63 -3.24
CA TYR A 34 22.92 -7.93 -3.19
C TYR A 34 24.31 -7.82 -3.78
N ARG A 35 25.30 -8.43 -3.13
CA ARG A 35 26.69 -8.47 -3.58
C ARG A 35 27.04 -9.89 -4.04
N HIS A 36 27.75 -9.98 -5.16
CA HIS A 36 28.36 -11.21 -5.60
C HIS A 36 29.66 -11.48 -4.83
N VAL A 37 29.71 -12.55 -4.04
CA VAL A 37 30.77 -12.82 -3.05
C VAL A 37 32.18 -12.90 -3.68
N GLN A 38 32.29 -13.29 -4.95
CA GLN A 38 33.61 -13.46 -5.61
C GLN A 38 34.06 -12.28 -6.46
N THR A 39 33.12 -11.47 -6.99
CA THR A 39 33.42 -10.43 -7.98
C THR A 39 33.04 -9.04 -7.50
N ASN A 40 32.43 -8.93 -6.32
CA ASN A 40 31.93 -7.68 -5.74
C ASN A 40 30.98 -6.90 -6.67
N GLN A 41 30.35 -7.59 -7.62
CA GLN A 41 29.27 -7.01 -8.42
C GLN A 41 28.05 -6.82 -7.53
N VAL A 42 27.39 -5.68 -7.64
CA VAL A 42 26.18 -5.37 -6.86
C VAL A 42 24.95 -5.47 -7.75
N LEU A 43 23.80 -5.89 -7.20
CA LEU A 43 22.49 -5.90 -7.85
C LEU A 43 21.46 -5.25 -6.94
N TYR A 44 20.54 -4.50 -7.53
CA TYR A 44 19.45 -3.82 -6.82
C TYR A 44 18.13 -4.54 -7.05
N SER A 45 17.27 -4.64 -6.04
CA SER A 45 15.90 -5.14 -6.17
C SER A 45 14.94 -4.37 -5.28
N PHE A 46 13.65 -4.36 -5.63
CA PHE A 46 12.57 -3.93 -4.72
C PHE A 46 12.01 -5.07 -3.87
N TYR A 47 12.52 -6.29 -4.06
CA TYR A 47 12.06 -7.48 -3.38
C TYR A 47 13.20 -8.15 -2.63
N PRO A 48 12.90 -8.89 -1.54
CA PRO A 48 13.89 -9.69 -0.81
C PRO A 48 14.23 -10.98 -1.59
N GLY A 49 14.61 -10.85 -2.86
CA GLY A 49 15.09 -11.94 -3.71
C GLY A 49 15.57 -11.45 -5.08
N LEU A 50 16.35 -12.30 -5.75
CA LEU A 50 16.89 -12.02 -7.09
C LEU A 50 16.28 -12.95 -8.14
N ASP A 51 15.59 -12.35 -9.12
CA ASP A 51 15.12 -12.98 -10.36
C ASP A 51 16.12 -12.80 -11.52
N LYS A 52 16.06 -13.67 -12.56
CA LYS A 52 16.92 -13.60 -13.76
C LYS A 52 17.00 -12.21 -14.42
N ARG A 53 15.91 -11.43 -14.37
CA ARG A 53 15.83 -10.07 -14.92
C ARG A 53 16.79 -9.08 -14.25
N HIS A 54 17.19 -9.33 -13.01
CA HIS A 54 18.15 -8.46 -12.32
C HIS A 54 19.54 -8.55 -12.96
N LEU A 55 19.88 -9.66 -13.64
CA LEU A 55 21.13 -9.76 -14.41
C LEU A 55 21.20 -8.76 -15.57
N ASP A 56 20.07 -8.20 -16.01
CA ASP A 56 20.05 -7.16 -17.04
C ASP A 56 20.60 -5.82 -16.55
N GLN A 57 20.78 -5.67 -15.23
CA GLN A 57 21.51 -4.54 -14.67
C GLN A 57 23.02 -4.63 -14.91
N ILE A 58 23.55 -5.83 -15.20
CA ILE A 58 24.97 -6.03 -15.48
C ILE A 58 25.20 -5.95 -17.00
N PRO A 59 25.97 -4.96 -17.50
CA PRO A 59 26.35 -4.86 -18.89
C PRO A 59 27.38 -5.93 -19.23
N PHE A 60 27.43 -6.30 -20.50
CA PHE A 60 28.45 -7.23 -20.99
C PHE A 60 29.77 -6.49 -21.26
N ILE A 61 30.73 -6.61 -20.34
CA ILE A 61 32.05 -5.97 -20.46
C ILE A 61 33.06 -6.92 -21.14
N GLY A 62 32.83 -8.23 -21.03
CA GLY A 62 33.67 -9.25 -21.65
C GLY A 62 33.31 -10.69 -21.27
N LYS A 63 34.09 -11.67 -21.74
CA LYS A 63 33.87 -13.09 -21.44
C LYS A 63 33.92 -13.33 -19.92
N LYS A 64 32.90 -14.00 -19.37
CA LYS A 64 32.69 -14.25 -17.93
C LYS A 64 32.41 -13.01 -17.07
N SER A 65 32.15 -11.84 -17.66
CA SER A 65 31.79 -10.63 -16.91
C SER A 65 30.35 -10.66 -16.36
N LYS A 66 29.43 -11.25 -17.14
CA LYS A 66 28.02 -11.43 -16.79
C LYS A 66 27.75 -12.93 -16.57
N PRO A 67 27.26 -13.35 -15.39
CA PRO A 67 26.89 -14.73 -15.15
C PRO A 67 25.64 -15.11 -15.97
N ALA A 68 25.55 -16.38 -16.40
CA ALA A 68 24.43 -16.86 -17.22
C ALA A 68 23.13 -17.01 -16.41
N GLN A 69 23.25 -17.31 -15.11
CA GLN A 69 22.14 -17.48 -14.19
C GLN A 69 22.54 -16.99 -12.78
N ILE A 70 21.55 -16.58 -11.99
CA ILE A 70 21.73 -16.19 -10.60
C ILE A 70 21.87 -17.47 -9.79
N ARG A 71 23.02 -17.65 -9.14
CA ARG A 71 23.23 -18.79 -8.24
C ARG A 71 23.13 -18.31 -6.78
N PRO A 72 22.19 -18.82 -5.97
CA PRO A 72 21.95 -18.31 -4.62
C PRO A 72 23.16 -18.37 -3.67
N ASP A 73 24.10 -19.29 -3.92
CA ASP A 73 25.35 -19.42 -3.17
C ASP A 73 26.33 -18.27 -3.39
N LEU A 74 26.31 -17.64 -4.57
CA LEU A 74 27.25 -16.57 -4.92
C LEU A 74 26.72 -15.17 -4.64
N TRP A 75 25.41 -15.02 -4.41
CA TRP A 75 24.78 -13.73 -4.17
C TRP A 75 24.37 -13.62 -2.71
N ALA A 76 25.07 -12.78 -1.97
CA ALA A 76 24.75 -12.50 -0.58
C ALA A 76 23.98 -11.17 -0.46
N PRO A 77 23.07 -11.05 0.52
CA PRO A 77 22.57 -9.75 0.94
C PRO A 77 23.72 -8.79 1.26
N TYR A 78 23.62 -7.55 0.80
CA TYR A 78 24.61 -6.52 1.04
C TYR A 78 24.09 -5.46 2.01
N CYS A 79 22.98 -4.81 1.66
CA CYS A 79 22.23 -3.96 2.58
C CYS A 79 20.77 -3.84 2.15
N THR A 80 19.93 -3.37 3.07
CA THR A 80 18.55 -2.97 2.81
C THR A 80 18.38 -1.51 3.16
N VAL A 81 17.78 -0.73 2.28
CA VAL A 81 17.46 0.68 2.49
C VAL A 81 15.96 0.83 2.65
N ASN A 82 15.52 1.45 3.74
CA ASN A 82 14.13 1.76 4.04
C ASN A 82 13.90 3.26 3.88
N PHE A 83 12.89 3.63 3.10
CA PHE A 83 12.49 5.01 2.85
C PHE A 83 11.16 5.33 3.56
N PRO A 84 10.92 6.59 3.92
CA PRO A 84 9.63 6.99 4.49
C PRO A 84 8.50 6.92 3.46
N THR A 85 8.78 7.34 2.21
CA THR A 85 7.80 7.36 1.12
C THR A 85 8.23 6.45 -0.04
N PRO A 86 7.27 5.79 -0.73
CA PRO A 86 7.58 4.87 -1.83
C PRO A 86 8.14 5.59 -3.06
N GLU A 87 7.68 6.82 -3.35
CA GLU A 87 8.18 7.61 -4.48
C GLU A 87 9.66 7.95 -4.34
N GLN A 88 10.09 8.29 -3.12
CA GLN A 88 11.48 8.57 -2.82
C GLN A 88 12.37 7.36 -3.09
N GLY A 89 11.98 6.16 -2.66
CA GLY A 89 12.79 4.98 -2.95
C GLY A 89 12.71 4.51 -4.40
N LEU A 90 11.61 4.76 -5.13
CA LEU A 90 11.56 4.55 -6.59
C LEU A 90 12.57 5.46 -7.33
N ASP A 91 12.62 6.74 -6.95
CA ASP A 91 13.58 7.69 -7.51
C ASP A 91 15.03 7.30 -7.17
N ALA A 92 15.29 6.93 -5.90
CA ALA A 92 16.60 6.46 -5.47
C ALA A 92 17.05 5.23 -6.27
N PHE A 93 16.18 4.24 -6.43
CA PHE A 93 16.47 3.03 -7.20
C PHE A 93 16.80 3.32 -8.66
N LYS A 94 16.07 4.25 -9.29
CA LYS A 94 16.34 4.68 -10.66
C LYS A 94 17.74 5.30 -10.75
N ARG A 95 18.07 6.24 -9.86
CA ARG A 95 19.38 6.92 -9.82
C ARG A 95 20.54 5.95 -9.56
N LEU A 96 20.38 5.03 -8.61
CA LEU A 96 21.38 3.99 -8.32
C LEU A 96 21.70 3.12 -9.55
N ARG A 97 20.67 2.76 -10.33
CA ARG A 97 20.86 1.98 -11.57
C ARG A 97 21.54 2.80 -12.67
N GLU A 98 21.20 4.08 -12.78
CA GLU A 98 21.83 5.00 -13.73
C GLU A 98 23.32 5.21 -13.38
N LEU A 99 23.65 5.50 -12.12
CA LEU A 99 25.03 5.65 -11.64
C LEU A 99 25.85 4.38 -11.85
N ARG A 100 25.31 3.21 -11.50
CA ARG A 100 25.96 1.92 -11.74
C ARG A 100 26.24 1.67 -13.23
N THR A 101 25.27 2.00 -14.10
CA THR A 101 25.46 1.91 -15.55
C THR A 101 26.58 2.85 -16.02
N LEU A 102 26.64 4.07 -15.47
CA LEU A 102 27.71 5.03 -15.78
C LEU A 102 29.08 4.53 -15.32
N HIS A 103 29.21 4.00 -14.10
CA HIS A 103 30.47 3.44 -13.59
C HIS A 103 31.01 2.30 -14.45
N GLU A 104 30.13 1.44 -14.96
CA GLU A 104 30.53 0.28 -15.77
C GLU A 104 30.75 0.62 -17.26
N THR A 105 30.14 1.70 -17.78
CA THR A 105 30.25 2.09 -19.20
C THR A 105 31.25 3.21 -19.48
N ARG A 106 31.41 4.16 -18.55
CA ARG A 106 32.30 5.33 -18.64
C ARG A 106 33.43 5.27 -17.61
N TRP A 107 33.96 4.07 -17.36
CA TRP A 107 35.04 3.84 -16.39
C TRP A 107 36.35 4.53 -16.77
N ASP A 108 36.54 4.83 -18.06
CA ASP A 108 37.70 5.50 -18.64
C ASP A 108 37.84 6.95 -18.18
N VAL A 109 36.73 7.66 -18.00
CA VAL A 109 36.72 9.08 -17.59
C VAL A 109 37.21 9.26 -16.16
N HIS A 110 36.77 8.38 -15.25
CA HIS A 110 37.02 8.53 -13.82
C HIS A 110 38.27 7.78 -13.33
N ASN A 111 38.76 6.80 -14.10
CA ASN A 111 39.89 5.97 -13.71
C ASN A 111 41.03 6.06 -14.73
N GLN A 112 41.76 7.18 -14.68
CA GLN A 112 42.97 7.38 -15.49
C GLN A 112 43.97 6.23 -15.24
N GLY A 113 44.56 5.72 -16.33
CA GLY A 113 45.52 4.60 -16.28
C GLY A 113 44.90 3.19 -16.30
N TRP A 114 43.57 3.03 -16.18
CA TRP A 114 42.95 1.71 -16.37
C TRP A 114 43.06 1.22 -17.81
N GLU A 115 43.22 2.14 -18.77
CA GLU A 115 43.46 1.83 -20.17
C GLU A 115 44.80 1.12 -20.42
N GLU A 116 45.79 1.33 -19.56
CA GLU A 116 47.10 0.67 -19.66
C GLU A 116 47.09 -0.74 -19.04
N VAL A 117 46.13 -0.98 -18.13
CA VAL A 117 45.99 -2.27 -17.45
C VAL A 117 45.53 -3.35 -18.44
N PRO A 118 46.09 -4.58 -18.38
CA PRO A 118 45.65 -5.69 -19.22
C PRO A 118 44.15 -5.94 -19.11
N LYS A 119 43.48 -6.17 -20.26
CA LYS A 119 42.02 -6.30 -20.37
C LYS A 119 41.37 -7.20 -19.31
N LYS A 120 42.00 -8.34 -18.97
CA LYS A 120 41.47 -9.26 -17.94
C LYS A 120 41.43 -8.64 -16.54
N VAL A 121 42.48 -7.92 -16.16
CA VAL A 121 42.57 -7.24 -14.86
C VAL A 121 41.63 -6.04 -14.84
N ARG A 122 41.55 -5.31 -15.95
CA ARG A 122 40.61 -4.21 -16.11
C ARG A 122 39.15 -4.66 -15.94
N ILE A 123 38.74 -5.75 -16.59
CA ILE A 123 37.39 -6.31 -16.42
C ILE A 123 37.11 -6.60 -14.94
N LYS A 124 38.05 -7.22 -14.21
CA LYS A 124 37.87 -7.48 -12.78
C LYS A 124 37.71 -6.19 -11.96
N LYS A 125 38.49 -5.16 -12.25
CA LYS A 125 38.36 -3.85 -11.60
C LYS A 125 37.01 -3.19 -11.90
N ILE A 126 36.52 -3.27 -13.14
CA ILE A 126 35.19 -2.75 -13.51
C ILE A 126 34.07 -3.58 -12.86
N GLN A 127 34.25 -4.88 -12.64
CA GLN A 127 33.25 -5.70 -11.95
C GLN A 127 33.12 -5.39 -10.46
N ASP A 128 34.20 -4.93 -9.82
CA ASP A 128 34.21 -4.56 -8.41
C ASP A 128 33.48 -3.23 -8.21
N GLN A 129 32.20 -3.34 -7.83
CA GLN A 129 31.30 -2.19 -7.67
C GLN A 129 30.87 -2.01 -6.21
N GLU A 130 31.52 -2.68 -5.26
CA GLU A 130 31.14 -2.64 -3.85
C GLU A 130 31.27 -1.23 -3.29
N ALA A 131 32.47 -0.66 -3.30
CA ALA A 131 32.71 0.69 -2.79
C ALA A 131 31.93 1.77 -3.58
N ASN A 132 31.86 1.63 -4.92
CA ASN A 132 31.10 2.56 -5.76
C ASN A 132 29.61 2.57 -5.41
N SER A 133 29.00 1.39 -5.18
CA SER A 133 27.57 1.31 -4.83
C SER A 133 27.23 1.98 -3.51
N VAL A 134 28.17 1.98 -2.54
CA VAL A 134 28.02 2.67 -1.25
C VAL A 134 28.14 4.18 -1.45
N ALA A 135 29.12 4.62 -2.24
CA ALA A 135 29.29 6.02 -2.60
C ALA A 135 28.09 6.57 -3.37
N ASP A 136 27.56 5.80 -4.31
CA ASP A 136 26.35 6.14 -5.07
C ASP A 136 25.15 6.28 -4.14
N LEU A 137 25.00 5.37 -3.17
CA LEU A 137 23.92 5.44 -2.20
C LEU A 137 23.99 6.72 -1.35
N ALA A 138 25.18 7.06 -0.84
CA ALA A 138 25.37 8.31 -0.11
C ALA A 138 25.07 9.54 -0.97
N GLN A 139 25.53 9.54 -2.23
CA GLN A 139 25.29 10.64 -3.18
C GLN A 139 23.79 10.79 -3.52
N VAL A 140 23.10 9.67 -3.73
CA VAL A 140 21.65 9.67 -4.02
C VAL A 140 20.87 10.23 -2.84
N LEU A 141 21.20 9.84 -1.60
CA LEU A 141 20.54 10.36 -0.41
C LEU A 141 20.84 11.85 -0.19
N ALA A 142 22.07 12.30 -0.44
CA ALA A 142 22.41 13.72 -0.40
C ALA A 142 21.62 14.53 -1.43
N ALA A 143 21.52 14.05 -2.68
CA ALA A 143 20.71 14.69 -3.72
C ALA A 143 19.21 14.69 -3.36
N GLN A 144 18.72 13.65 -2.70
CA GLN A 144 17.33 13.60 -2.22
C GLN A 144 17.05 14.61 -1.11
N LYS A 145 18.04 14.95 -0.28
CA LYS A 145 17.91 16.05 0.69
C LYS A 145 17.57 17.36 -0.01
N GLU A 146 18.32 17.69 -1.06
CA GLU A 146 18.12 18.91 -1.85
C GLU A 146 16.76 18.90 -2.56
N ILE A 147 16.38 17.76 -3.14
CA ILE A 147 15.06 17.59 -3.77
C ILE A 147 13.94 17.72 -2.73
N GLY A 148 14.18 17.24 -1.51
CA GLY A 148 13.26 17.37 -0.38
C GLY A 148 12.92 18.82 -0.09
N LEU A 149 13.94 19.68 0.01
CA LEU A 149 13.76 21.12 0.23
C LEU A 149 12.95 21.78 -0.90
N ILE A 150 13.23 21.45 -2.16
CA ILE A 150 12.48 21.98 -3.30
C ILE A 150 11.04 21.49 -3.26
N LYS A 151 10.81 20.21 -2.94
CA LYS A 151 9.47 19.64 -2.84
C LYS A 151 8.67 20.26 -1.69
N GLU A 152 9.32 20.52 -0.56
CA GLU A 152 8.71 21.19 0.59
C GLU A 152 8.23 22.59 0.21
N GLU A 153 9.09 23.40 -0.42
CA GLU A 153 8.69 24.71 -0.94
C GLU A 153 7.52 24.60 -1.92
N THR A 154 7.53 23.63 -2.84
CA THR A 154 6.39 23.44 -3.75
C THR A 154 5.12 22.96 -3.07
N SER A 155 5.24 22.19 -1.98
CA SER A 155 4.11 21.72 -1.18
C SER A 155 3.45 22.89 -0.48
N ASP A 156 4.24 23.74 0.18
CA ASP A 156 3.77 24.98 0.82
C ASP A 156 3.07 25.88 -0.21
N ASP A 157 3.64 26.00 -1.40
CA ASP A 157 3.06 26.74 -2.52
C ASP A 157 1.69 26.18 -2.97
N VAL A 158 1.56 24.85 -2.99
CA VAL A 158 0.29 24.16 -3.29
C VAL A 158 -0.72 24.39 -2.17
N GLU A 159 -0.33 24.27 -0.91
CA GLU A 159 -1.18 24.52 0.25
C GLU A 159 -1.71 25.96 0.26
N ILE A 160 -0.83 26.96 0.04
CA ILE A 160 -1.23 28.36 -0.09
C ILE A 160 -2.26 28.55 -1.22
N ARG A 161 -2.08 27.86 -2.36
CA ARG A 161 -3.03 27.92 -3.49
C ARG A 161 -4.36 27.25 -3.13
N GLN A 162 -4.34 26.12 -2.44
CA GLN A 162 -5.53 25.43 -1.94
C GLN A 162 -6.31 26.34 -0.99
N GLU A 163 -5.66 26.94 0.00
CA GLU A 163 -6.28 27.85 0.96
C GLU A 163 -6.88 29.08 0.28
N ARG A 164 -6.14 29.73 -0.63
CA ARG A 164 -6.65 30.87 -1.41
C ARG A 164 -7.88 30.49 -2.22
N PHE A 165 -7.86 29.31 -2.84
CA PHE A 165 -9.00 28.80 -3.60
C PHE A 165 -10.21 28.57 -2.70
N LEU A 166 -10.04 27.87 -1.58
CA LEU A 166 -11.12 27.58 -0.64
C LEU A 166 -11.68 28.88 -0.02
N LYS A 167 -10.82 29.82 0.36
CA LYS A 167 -11.24 31.13 0.88
C LYS A 167 -12.10 31.88 -0.13
N LYS A 168 -11.70 31.90 -1.41
CA LYS A 168 -12.49 32.53 -2.47
C LYS A 168 -13.82 31.80 -2.70
N LEU A 169 -13.79 30.47 -2.72
CA LEU A 169 -14.99 29.63 -2.88
C LEU A 169 -16.00 29.91 -1.78
N TRP A 170 -15.56 29.93 -0.52
CA TRP A 170 -16.44 30.18 0.63
C TRP A 170 -16.97 31.61 0.64
N ALA A 171 -16.16 32.61 0.25
CA ALA A 171 -16.60 33.99 0.09
C ALA A 171 -17.70 34.17 -1.00
N GLU A 172 -17.73 33.32 -2.03
CA GLU A 172 -18.80 33.30 -3.04
C GLU A 172 -20.05 32.54 -2.55
N VAL A 173 -19.86 31.45 -1.81
CA VAL A 173 -20.94 30.55 -1.36
C VAL A 173 -21.74 31.15 -0.21
N GLU A 174 -21.08 31.80 0.75
CA GLU A 174 -21.71 32.36 1.95
C GLU A 174 -22.84 33.36 1.64
N PRO A 175 -22.64 34.41 0.81
CA PRO A 175 -23.72 35.37 0.51
C PRO A 175 -24.87 34.71 -0.27
N LEU A 176 -24.57 33.77 -1.17
CA LEU A 176 -25.61 33.02 -1.89
C LEU A 176 -26.43 32.13 -0.96
N ALA A 177 -25.78 31.46 -0.01
CA ALA A 177 -26.45 30.65 0.99
C ALA A 177 -27.31 31.51 1.93
N GLN A 178 -26.85 32.72 2.28
CA GLN A 178 -27.61 33.69 3.06
C GLN A 178 -28.84 34.20 2.30
N ALA A 179 -28.69 34.59 1.03
CA ALA A 179 -29.80 34.99 0.17
C ALA A 179 -30.87 33.90 0.05
N VAL A 180 -30.46 32.63 0.00
CA VAL A 180 -31.39 31.49 0.02
C VAL A 180 -32.15 31.39 1.34
N LYS A 181 -31.50 31.63 2.49
CA LYS A 181 -32.16 31.67 3.81
C LYS A 181 -33.18 32.82 3.91
N GLU A 182 -32.89 33.96 3.27
CA GLU A 182 -33.78 35.12 3.21
C GLU A 182 -34.97 34.94 2.23
N GLY A 183 -35.04 33.81 1.52
CA GLY A 183 -36.15 33.46 0.65
C GLY A 183 -36.02 33.94 -0.80
N GLU A 184 -34.84 34.45 -1.22
CA GLU A 184 -34.62 34.87 -2.61
C GLU A 184 -34.82 33.73 -3.62
N LEU A 185 -34.51 32.50 -3.21
CA LEU A 185 -34.70 31.31 -4.06
C LEU A 185 -36.16 31.17 -4.51
N GLY A 186 -37.11 31.46 -3.62
CA GLY A 186 -38.54 31.43 -3.94
C GLY A 186 -38.91 32.50 -4.97
N ARG A 187 -38.35 33.71 -4.84
CA ARG A 187 -38.58 34.83 -5.76
C ARG A 187 -38.08 34.51 -7.17
N VAL A 188 -36.84 34.03 -7.29
CA VAL A 188 -36.26 33.64 -8.59
C VAL A 188 -37.05 32.50 -9.24
N GLN A 189 -37.55 31.54 -8.47
CA GLN A 189 -38.40 30.47 -9.01
C GLN A 189 -39.76 31.00 -9.49
N THR A 190 -40.37 31.97 -8.80
CA THR A 190 -41.60 32.60 -9.26
C THR A 190 -41.41 33.42 -10.53
N GLU A 191 -40.33 34.20 -10.63
CA GLU A 191 -39.96 34.96 -11.83
C GLU A 191 -39.70 34.02 -13.02
N MET A 192 -38.99 32.91 -12.80
CA MET A 192 -38.79 31.89 -13.83
C MET A 192 -40.13 31.33 -14.34
N LYS A 193 -41.10 31.07 -13.45
CA LYS A 193 -42.44 30.61 -13.85
C LYS A 193 -43.18 31.68 -14.64
N GLN A 194 -43.08 32.95 -14.27
CA GLN A 194 -43.68 34.06 -15.03
C GLN A 194 -43.05 34.17 -16.43
N LEU A 195 -41.72 34.21 -16.54
CA LEU A 195 -41.02 34.22 -17.84
C LEU A 195 -41.37 33.01 -18.69
N THR A 196 -41.61 31.83 -18.10
CA THR A 196 -42.05 30.67 -18.89
C THR A 196 -43.40 30.89 -19.56
N LYS A 197 -44.33 31.56 -18.87
CA LYS A 197 -45.64 31.94 -19.43
C LYS A 197 -45.50 33.04 -20.48
N GLU A 198 -44.65 34.03 -20.25
CA GLU A 198 -44.42 35.11 -21.21
C GLU A 198 -43.77 34.61 -22.50
N VAL A 199 -42.77 33.73 -22.41
CA VAL A 199 -42.16 33.08 -23.58
C VAL A 199 -43.23 32.32 -24.37
N ALA A 200 -44.10 31.57 -23.70
CA ALA A 200 -45.19 30.85 -24.36
C ALA A 200 -46.12 31.81 -25.12
N SER A 201 -46.54 32.91 -24.47
CA SER A 201 -47.38 33.93 -25.11
C SER A 201 -46.68 34.65 -26.27
N ALA A 202 -45.36 34.88 -26.20
CA ALA A 202 -44.60 35.52 -27.28
C ALA A 202 -44.42 34.60 -28.50
N VAL A 203 -44.28 33.28 -28.25
CA VAL A 203 -44.29 32.25 -29.29
C VAL A 203 -45.65 32.21 -29.99
N GLU A 204 -46.75 32.26 -29.24
CA GLU A 204 -48.11 32.34 -29.81
C GLU A 204 -48.30 33.58 -30.69
N ASN A 205 -47.75 34.72 -30.26
CA ASN A 205 -47.79 35.99 -31.00
C ASN A 205 -46.75 36.09 -32.15
N LYS A 206 -45.95 35.05 -32.40
CA LYS A 206 -44.91 34.99 -33.46
C LYS A 206 -43.83 36.09 -33.37
N ASP A 207 -43.59 36.68 -32.20
CA ASP A 207 -42.53 37.68 -32.01
C ASP A 207 -41.19 37.01 -31.67
N SER A 208 -40.45 36.61 -32.71
CA SER A 208 -39.16 35.92 -32.59
C SER A 208 -38.13 36.72 -31.76
N SER A 209 -38.13 38.05 -31.88
CA SER A 209 -37.16 38.91 -31.20
C SER A 209 -37.37 38.91 -29.68
N LYS A 210 -38.64 38.99 -29.25
CA LYS A 210 -39.04 38.94 -27.84
C LYS A 210 -38.78 37.57 -27.25
N VAL A 211 -39.03 36.49 -28.01
CA VAL A 211 -38.72 35.11 -27.58
C VAL A 211 -37.22 34.94 -27.30
N GLN A 212 -36.34 35.43 -28.17
CA GLN A 212 -34.89 35.33 -27.96
C GLN A 212 -34.43 36.09 -26.69
N ARG A 213 -34.97 37.30 -26.46
CA ARG A 213 -34.65 38.09 -25.26
C ARG A 213 -35.13 37.40 -23.98
N LEU A 214 -36.39 36.96 -23.95
CA LEU A 214 -36.96 36.30 -22.77
C LEU A 214 -36.31 34.94 -22.49
N THR A 215 -35.91 34.21 -23.53
CA THR A 215 -35.19 32.94 -23.34
C THR A 215 -33.80 33.16 -22.75
N ALA A 216 -33.07 34.21 -23.17
CA ALA A 216 -31.79 34.59 -22.56
C ALA A 216 -31.94 34.94 -21.07
N VAL A 217 -32.88 35.83 -20.71
CA VAL A 217 -33.16 36.20 -19.31
C VAL A 217 -33.55 34.97 -18.47
N LYS A 218 -34.41 34.11 -19.01
CA LYS A 218 -34.78 32.84 -18.34
C LYS A 218 -33.57 31.92 -18.14
N GLN A 219 -32.62 31.93 -19.07
CA GLN A 219 -31.40 31.13 -18.97
C GLN A 219 -30.46 31.68 -17.88
N GLU A 220 -30.35 32.99 -17.73
CA GLU A 220 -29.64 33.65 -16.62
C GLU A 220 -30.27 33.32 -15.26
N LEU A 221 -31.59 33.45 -15.12
CA LEU A 221 -32.29 33.07 -13.87
C LEU A 221 -32.12 31.58 -13.55
N ARG A 222 -32.11 30.70 -14.56
CA ARG A 222 -31.81 29.26 -14.37
C ARG A 222 -30.40 29.05 -13.84
N GLN A 223 -29.41 29.77 -14.37
CA GLN A 223 -28.04 29.70 -13.87
C GLN A 223 -27.95 30.21 -12.42
N ARG A 224 -28.60 31.35 -12.10
CA ARG A 224 -28.68 31.89 -10.73
C ARG A 224 -29.34 30.89 -9.77
N ASN A 225 -30.49 30.31 -10.15
CA ASN A 225 -31.19 29.30 -9.35
C ASN A 225 -30.32 28.06 -9.08
N ARG A 226 -29.60 27.56 -10.10
CA ARG A 226 -28.64 26.45 -9.92
C ARG A 226 -27.51 26.81 -8.96
N LYS A 227 -26.92 28.00 -9.11
CA LYS A 227 -25.86 28.49 -8.21
C LYS A 227 -26.36 28.60 -6.76
N MET A 228 -27.56 29.13 -6.55
CA MET A 228 -28.17 29.25 -5.22
C MET A 228 -28.47 27.89 -4.57
N LEU A 229 -29.01 26.93 -5.33
CA LEU A 229 -29.23 25.56 -4.83
C LEU A 229 -27.91 24.88 -4.47
N TRP A 230 -26.90 24.98 -5.34
CA TRP A 230 -25.57 24.46 -5.07
C TRP A 230 -24.95 25.09 -3.81
N ALA A 231 -25.02 26.42 -3.67
CA ALA A 231 -24.51 27.13 -2.50
C ALA A 231 -25.24 26.73 -1.20
N ARG A 232 -26.57 26.55 -1.25
CA ARG A 232 -27.36 26.06 -0.12
C ARG A 232 -26.92 24.66 0.31
N ASP A 233 -26.81 23.74 -0.64
CA ASP A 233 -26.45 22.35 -0.36
C ASP A 233 -25.00 22.25 0.15
N LEU A 234 -24.09 23.07 -0.41
CA LEU A 234 -22.71 23.16 0.03
C LEU A 234 -22.58 23.75 1.43
N TRP A 235 -23.29 24.84 1.72
CA TRP A 235 -23.36 25.44 3.06
C TRP A 235 -23.93 24.47 4.09
N HIS A 236 -24.93 23.69 3.72
CA HIS A 236 -25.49 22.66 4.60
C HIS A 236 -24.42 21.60 4.94
N LYS A 237 -23.69 21.09 3.95
CA LYS A 237 -22.56 20.18 4.18
C LYS A 237 -21.48 20.79 5.08
N HIS A 238 -21.12 22.05 4.84
CA HIS A 238 -20.19 22.80 5.68
C HIS A 238 -20.66 22.89 7.13
N SER A 239 -21.93 23.24 7.36
CA SER A 239 -22.50 23.33 8.71
C SER A 239 -22.53 21.98 9.44
N ILE A 240 -22.79 20.89 8.70
CA ILE A 240 -22.72 19.53 9.26
C ILE A 240 -21.29 19.17 9.63
N ALA A 241 -20.33 19.44 8.73
CA ALA A 241 -18.91 19.16 8.95
C ALA A 241 -18.38 19.95 10.16
N LEU A 242 -18.63 21.26 10.21
CA LEU A 242 -18.28 22.12 11.35
C LEU A 242 -18.92 21.62 12.65
N GLY A 243 -20.21 21.26 12.63
CA GLY A 243 -20.90 20.72 13.79
C GLY A 243 -20.38 19.35 14.24
N ARG A 244 -19.81 18.55 13.33
CA ARG A 244 -19.11 17.30 13.67
C ARG A 244 -17.75 17.59 14.28
N ASP A 245 -16.97 18.50 13.70
CA ASP A 245 -15.65 18.86 14.22
C ASP A 245 -15.73 19.49 15.62
N VAL A 246 -16.70 20.37 15.87
CA VAL A 246 -16.92 20.94 17.21
C VAL A 246 -17.31 19.86 18.22
N ARG A 247 -18.17 18.90 17.82
CA ARG A 247 -18.51 17.76 18.68
C ARG A 247 -17.29 16.87 18.91
N ALA A 248 -16.50 16.59 17.88
CA ALA A 248 -15.28 15.81 17.97
C ALA A 248 -14.27 16.45 18.93
N LYS A 249 -14.04 17.77 18.82
CA LYS A 249 -13.20 18.55 19.75
C LYS A 249 -13.71 18.49 21.17
N ARG A 250 -15.01 18.75 21.40
CA ARG A 250 -15.60 18.63 22.75
C ARG A 250 -15.50 17.24 23.32
N THR A 251 -15.69 16.20 22.50
CA THR A 251 -15.50 14.82 22.95
C THR A 251 -14.05 14.52 23.26
N GLN A 252 -13.10 15.08 22.50
CA GLN A 252 -11.68 14.96 22.78
C GLN A 252 -11.32 15.66 24.08
N GLU A 253 -11.73 16.92 24.27
CA GLU A 253 -11.51 17.69 25.52
C GLU A 253 -12.13 17.00 26.73
N ALA A 254 -13.38 16.54 26.63
CA ALA A 254 -14.06 15.83 27.72
C ALA A 254 -13.36 14.49 28.04
N ARG A 255 -12.82 13.82 27.02
CA ARG A 255 -12.04 12.59 27.19
C ARG A 255 -10.68 12.86 27.82
N GLU A 256 -9.94 13.86 27.34
CA GLU A 256 -8.65 14.28 27.92
C GLU A 256 -8.83 14.70 29.38
N ALA A 257 -9.90 15.43 29.71
CA ALA A 257 -10.27 15.74 31.09
C ALA A 257 -10.59 14.48 31.92
N ALA A 258 -11.31 13.51 31.35
CA ALA A 258 -11.60 12.25 32.03
C ALA A 258 -10.35 11.37 32.23
N ILE A 259 -9.41 11.38 31.28
CA ILE A 259 -8.11 10.71 31.39
C ILE A 259 -7.29 11.38 32.49
N ALA A 260 -7.19 12.71 32.46
CA ALA A 260 -6.47 13.47 33.48
C ALA A 260 -7.05 13.21 34.89
N GLU A 261 -8.38 13.19 35.04
CA GLU A 261 -9.00 12.89 36.33
C GLU A 261 -8.73 11.45 36.78
N ARG A 262 -8.79 10.47 35.86
CA ARG A 262 -8.42 9.08 36.15
C ARG A 262 -6.95 8.95 36.54
N GLU A 263 -6.05 9.66 35.86
CA GLU A 263 -4.62 9.68 36.18
C GLU A 263 -4.37 10.30 37.57
N ARG A 264 -5.13 11.33 37.95
CA ARG A 264 -5.07 11.89 39.31
C ARG A 264 -5.51 10.90 40.38
N VAL A 265 -6.68 10.28 40.20
CA VAL A 265 -7.20 9.27 41.15
C VAL A 265 -6.25 8.08 41.24
N THR A 266 -5.76 7.57 40.11
CA THR A 266 -4.80 6.45 40.12
C THR A 266 -3.46 6.84 40.72
N ALA A 267 -2.97 8.07 40.52
CA ALA A 267 -1.76 8.55 41.19
C ALA A 267 -1.93 8.63 42.71
N GLU A 268 -3.10 9.08 43.20
CA GLU A 268 -3.45 9.10 44.62
C GLU A 268 -3.52 7.68 45.21
N GLU A 269 -4.19 6.75 44.52
CA GLU A 269 -4.24 5.33 44.89
C GLU A 269 -2.85 4.69 44.93
N ARG A 270 -2.00 4.95 43.93
CA ARG A 270 -0.61 4.48 43.87
C ARG A 270 0.22 5.02 45.03
N LEU A 271 0.06 6.31 45.35
CA LEU A 271 0.76 6.93 46.48
C LEU A 271 0.34 6.30 47.81
N GLN A 272 -0.96 6.01 47.98
CA GLN A 272 -1.46 5.34 49.18
C GLN A 272 -0.94 3.90 49.28
N TYR A 273 -0.97 3.14 48.19
CA TYR A 273 -0.42 1.78 48.12
C TYR A 273 1.09 1.76 48.43
N ALA A 274 1.86 2.68 47.83
CA ALA A 274 3.29 2.80 48.09
C ALA A 274 3.58 3.03 49.59
N LYS A 275 2.76 3.84 50.27
CA LYS A 275 2.86 4.07 51.72
C LYS A 275 2.51 2.82 52.53
N ASP A 276 1.41 2.14 52.20
CA ASP A 276 0.91 1.00 52.97
C ASP A 276 1.86 -0.22 52.90
N TYR A 277 2.56 -0.40 51.77
CA TYR A 277 3.45 -1.54 51.53
C TYR A 277 4.95 -1.19 51.58
N ASN A 278 5.30 0.08 51.85
CA ASN A 278 6.69 0.57 51.88
C ASN A 278 7.47 0.25 50.59
N VAL A 279 6.80 0.35 49.44
CA VAL A 279 7.38 0.15 48.10
C VAL A 279 7.62 1.52 47.46
N SER A 280 8.72 1.69 46.74
CA SER A 280 8.96 2.96 46.03
C SER A 280 7.98 3.14 44.87
N LEU A 281 7.50 4.37 44.69
CA LEU A 281 6.56 4.72 43.62
C LEU A 281 7.13 4.40 42.22
N GLU A 282 8.44 4.61 42.03
CA GLU A 282 9.14 4.32 40.77
C GLU A 282 9.10 2.83 40.40
N ALA A 283 9.21 1.92 41.39
CA ALA A 283 9.16 0.48 41.14
C ALA A 283 7.76 0.01 40.69
N LEU A 284 6.71 0.63 41.23
CA LEU A 284 5.32 0.40 40.82
C LEU A 284 5.06 0.88 39.39
N GLU A 285 5.55 2.07 39.03
CA GLU A 285 5.39 2.62 37.68
C GLU A 285 6.12 1.80 36.61
N LEU A 286 7.31 1.28 36.92
CA LEU A 286 8.05 0.40 36.01
C LEU A 286 7.28 -0.89 35.73
N SER A 287 6.72 -1.52 36.78
CA SER A 287 5.94 -2.75 36.64
C SER A 287 4.66 -2.56 35.81
N GLU A 288 3.95 -1.43 35.99
CA GLU A 288 2.75 -1.15 35.20
C GLU A 288 3.08 -0.80 33.74
N LYS A 289 4.18 -0.09 33.47
CA LYS A 289 4.66 0.16 32.10
C LYS A 289 4.98 -1.15 31.37
N GLU A 290 5.58 -2.11 32.06
CA GLU A 290 5.84 -3.44 31.49
C GLU A 290 4.54 -4.20 31.20
N GLN A 291 3.58 -4.18 32.15
CA GLN A 291 2.28 -4.83 31.97
C GLN A 291 1.45 -4.21 30.84
N THR A 292 1.39 -2.89 30.76
CA THR A 292 0.67 -2.18 29.68
C THR A 292 1.28 -2.45 28.31
N ALA A 293 2.61 -2.54 28.20
CA ALA A 293 3.29 -2.94 26.98
C ALA A 293 2.95 -4.38 26.57
N VAL A 294 2.84 -5.31 27.53
CA VAL A 294 2.40 -6.68 27.28
C VAL A 294 0.95 -6.70 26.79
N TRP A 295 0.04 -5.99 27.47
CA TRP A 295 -1.37 -5.95 27.07
C TRP A 295 -1.59 -5.31 25.70
N SER A 296 -0.84 -4.26 25.35
CA SER A 296 -0.91 -3.64 24.02
C SER A 296 -0.61 -4.66 22.92
N LYS A 297 0.46 -5.46 23.08
CA LYS A 297 0.84 -6.51 22.12
C LYS A 297 -0.24 -7.57 21.96
N ILE A 298 -0.85 -7.99 23.07
CA ILE A 298 -1.94 -8.96 23.07
C ILE A 298 -3.15 -8.37 22.33
N TRP A 299 -3.51 -7.12 22.60
CA TRP A 299 -4.62 -6.44 21.94
C TRP A 299 -4.42 -6.27 20.42
N ASP A 300 -3.22 -5.88 19.99
CA ASP A 300 -2.87 -5.79 18.56
C ASP A 300 -2.99 -7.14 17.85
N SER A 301 -2.66 -8.24 18.53
CA SER A 301 -2.82 -9.59 17.99
C SER A 301 -4.28 -9.96 17.76
N ILE A 302 -5.17 -9.61 18.70
CA ILE A 302 -6.62 -9.83 18.61
C ILE A 302 -7.20 -9.03 17.43
N LEU A 303 -6.82 -7.76 17.30
CA LEU A 303 -7.25 -6.92 16.18
C LEU A 303 -6.80 -7.48 14.82
N LEU A 304 -5.58 -7.99 14.75
CA LEU A 304 -5.05 -8.58 13.53
C LEU A 304 -5.79 -9.87 13.15
N GLU A 305 -6.10 -10.73 14.12
CA GLU A 305 -6.90 -11.94 13.89
C GLU A 305 -8.29 -11.58 13.35
N GLN A 306 -8.97 -10.59 13.95
CA GLN A 306 -10.27 -10.11 13.45
C GLN A 306 -10.20 -9.57 12.03
N ARG A 307 -9.16 -8.78 11.68
CA ARG A 307 -8.98 -8.25 10.32
C ARG A 307 -8.83 -9.39 9.30
N GLN A 308 -8.08 -10.45 9.65
CA GLN A 308 -7.95 -11.63 8.81
C GLN A 308 -9.28 -12.38 8.66
N ASP A 309 -10.06 -12.47 9.72
CA ASP A 309 -11.36 -13.12 9.72
C ASP A 309 -12.41 -12.39 8.86
N VAL A 310 -12.45 -11.05 8.94
CA VAL A 310 -13.28 -10.22 8.07
C VAL A 310 -12.88 -10.41 6.59
N ALA A 311 -11.58 -10.42 6.31
CA ALA A 311 -11.07 -10.66 4.96
C ALA A 311 -11.47 -12.05 4.42
N ARG A 312 -11.48 -13.08 5.28
CA ARG A 312 -11.92 -14.45 4.93
C ARG A 312 -13.44 -14.53 4.70
N LYS A 313 -14.24 -13.93 5.57
CA LYS A 313 -15.71 -14.07 5.61
C LYS A 313 -16.45 -13.24 4.55
N LYS A 314 -15.77 -12.39 3.76
CA LYS A 314 -16.32 -11.48 2.71
C LYS A 314 -17.41 -10.49 3.17
N ARG A 315 -17.95 -10.64 4.37
CA ARG A 315 -18.85 -9.70 5.04
C ARG A 315 -18.36 -9.51 6.47
N ALA A 316 -18.12 -8.26 6.83
CA ALA A 316 -17.82 -7.90 8.20
C ALA A 316 -19.08 -8.14 9.07
N PRO A 317 -18.97 -8.81 10.22
CA PRO A 317 -20.08 -8.86 11.17
C PRO A 317 -20.40 -7.44 11.68
N PRO A 318 -21.59 -7.20 12.25
CA PRO A 318 -21.92 -5.91 12.85
C PRO A 318 -20.87 -5.47 13.89
N VAL A 319 -20.59 -4.17 13.99
CA VAL A 319 -19.56 -3.61 14.89
C VAL A 319 -19.76 -4.02 16.35
N THR A 320 -21.02 -4.16 16.79
CA THR A 320 -21.36 -4.64 18.14
C THR A 320 -20.91 -6.08 18.38
N VAL A 321 -21.11 -6.96 17.41
CA VAL A 321 -20.68 -8.37 17.49
C VAL A 321 -19.15 -8.45 17.48
N GLN A 322 -18.49 -7.65 16.63
CA GLN A 322 -17.02 -7.57 16.62
C GLN A 322 -16.46 -7.13 17.97
N ARG A 323 -17.10 -6.15 18.62
CA ARG A 323 -16.73 -5.64 19.94
C ARG A 323 -16.86 -6.71 21.02
N GLU A 324 -17.99 -7.40 21.09
CA GLU A 324 -18.20 -8.49 22.05
C GLU A 324 -17.22 -9.64 21.86
N GLU A 325 -16.89 -9.98 20.61
CA GLU A 325 -15.88 -10.99 20.30
C GLU A 325 -14.47 -10.55 20.75
N ARG A 326 -14.10 -9.28 20.54
CA ARG A 326 -12.83 -8.73 21.06
C ARG A 326 -12.77 -8.78 22.57
N GLU A 327 -13.82 -8.33 23.25
CA GLU A 327 -13.88 -8.33 24.71
C GLU A 327 -13.71 -9.76 25.25
N LYS A 328 -14.38 -10.74 24.65
CA LYS A 328 -14.24 -12.16 25.02
C LYS A 328 -12.81 -12.66 24.77
N GLN A 329 -12.23 -12.40 23.60
CA GLN A 329 -10.87 -12.82 23.25
C GLN A 329 -9.82 -12.19 24.17
N ALA A 330 -9.93 -10.90 24.45
CA ALA A 330 -9.02 -10.19 25.33
C ALA A 330 -9.14 -10.67 26.79
N THR A 331 -10.36 -10.93 27.26
CA THR A 331 -10.57 -11.53 28.59
C THR A 331 -9.95 -12.93 28.67
N MET A 332 -10.07 -13.76 27.63
CA MET A 332 -9.42 -15.08 27.57
C MET A 332 -7.89 -15.00 27.59
N GLN A 333 -7.32 -13.93 27.03
CA GLN A 333 -5.88 -13.70 27.00
C GLN A 333 -5.37 -12.92 28.23
N GLY A 334 -6.22 -12.73 29.25
CA GLY A 334 -5.84 -12.13 30.52
C GLY A 334 -5.75 -10.60 30.51
N ILE A 335 -6.25 -9.93 29.46
CA ILE A 335 -6.36 -8.47 29.46
C ILE A 335 -7.55 -8.10 30.35
N PRO A 336 -7.36 -7.26 31.38
CA PRO A 336 -8.46 -6.82 32.22
C PRO A 336 -9.40 -5.92 31.42
N LYS A 337 -10.71 -6.01 31.71
CA LYS A 337 -11.75 -5.23 31.03
C LYS A 337 -11.46 -3.72 30.98
N ARG A 338 -10.83 -3.18 32.02
CA ARG A 338 -10.42 -1.77 32.09
C ARG A 338 -9.39 -1.39 31.01
N ALA A 339 -8.46 -2.27 30.67
CA ALA A 339 -7.47 -2.01 29.61
C ALA A 339 -8.10 -2.10 28.21
N ILE A 340 -9.07 -3.00 28.03
CA ILE A 340 -9.85 -3.13 26.79
C ILE A 340 -10.57 -1.81 26.46
N GLU A 341 -11.22 -1.20 27.45
CA GLU A 341 -11.93 0.09 27.27
C GLU A 341 -10.98 1.21 26.82
N VAL A 342 -9.76 1.26 27.38
CA VAL A 342 -8.74 2.25 26.98
C VAL A 342 -8.32 2.07 25.51
N PHE A 343 -8.05 0.84 25.09
CA PHE A 343 -7.63 0.58 23.71
C PHE A 343 -8.75 0.79 22.68
N GLU A 344 -10.00 0.49 23.03
CA GLU A 344 -11.14 0.79 22.15
C GLU A 344 -11.41 2.29 22.01
N ASP A 345 -11.25 3.04 23.11
CA ASP A 345 -11.37 4.49 23.07
C ASP A 345 -10.27 5.12 22.20
N ASP A 346 -9.03 4.61 22.23
CA ASP A 346 -7.91 5.06 21.39
C ASP A 346 -8.17 4.87 19.90
N MET A 347 -8.72 3.73 19.48
CA MET A 347 -9.11 3.55 18.07
C MET A 347 -10.26 4.48 17.67
N ALA A 348 -11.20 4.75 18.57
CA ALA A 348 -12.24 5.73 18.33
C ALA A 348 -11.70 7.18 18.25
N ARG A 349 -10.44 7.45 18.65
CA ARG A 349 -9.79 8.77 18.47
C ARG A 349 -9.40 9.03 17.02
N SER A 350 -9.01 8.01 16.24
CA SER A 350 -8.53 8.22 14.85
C SER A 350 -9.65 8.52 13.86
N ASP A 351 -10.85 7.98 14.09
CA ASP A 351 -11.95 8.02 13.11
C ASP A 351 -12.76 9.34 13.13
N GLY A 352 -12.52 10.22 14.12
CA GLY A 352 -13.39 11.38 14.39
C GLY A 352 -12.98 12.72 13.77
N ALA A 353 -11.76 12.88 13.25
CA ALA A 353 -11.11 14.19 13.23
C ALA A 353 -10.97 14.92 11.87
N PHE A 354 -11.59 14.47 10.77
CA PHE A 354 -11.27 15.03 9.44
C PHE A 354 -12.45 15.43 8.54
N TYR A 355 -13.65 15.63 9.06
CA TYR A 355 -14.81 15.93 8.21
C TYR A 355 -14.69 17.23 7.40
N MET A 356 -14.11 18.29 7.98
CA MET A 356 -13.84 19.52 7.23
C MET A 356 -12.69 19.36 6.22
N LYS A 357 -11.66 18.58 6.55
CA LYS A 357 -10.54 18.32 5.64
C LYS A 357 -11.04 17.57 4.40
N ASP A 358 -11.82 16.51 4.59
CA ASP A 358 -12.41 15.73 3.51
C ASP A 358 -13.35 16.56 2.63
N LEU A 359 -14.18 17.42 3.25
CA LEU A 359 -15.05 18.32 2.52
C LEU A 359 -14.22 19.31 1.69
N ASN A 360 -13.23 19.96 2.28
CA ASN A 360 -12.35 20.91 1.59
C ASN A 360 -11.60 20.23 0.44
N GLU A 361 -11.04 19.05 0.65
CA GLU A 361 -10.33 18.28 -0.37
C GLU A 361 -11.26 17.89 -1.53
N SER A 362 -12.51 17.54 -1.24
CA SER A 362 -13.52 17.23 -2.27
C SER A 362 -13.90 18.44 -3.15
N LEU A 363 -13.71 19.66 -2.64
CA LEU A 363 -14.01 20.91 -3.34
C LEU A 363 -12.84 21.43 -4.18
N LEU A 364 -11.62 20.96 -3.92
CA LEU A 364 -10.46 21.35 -4.70
C LEU A 364 -10.58 20.86 -6.15
N PRO A 365 -10.08 21.62 -7.15
CA PRO A 365 -9.87 21.11 -8.49
C PRO A 365 -8.83 19.97 -8.49
N ASP A 366 -8.94 19.00 -9.40
CA ASP A 366 -8.04 17.83 -9.45
C ASP A 366 -6.55 18.20 -9.52
N ARG A 367 -6.21 19.34 -10.15
CA ARG A 367 -4.83 19.85 -10.21
C ARG A 367 -4.26 20.28 -8.85
N LEU A 368 -5.11 20.61 -7.90
CA LEU A 368 -4.75 21.00 -6.54
C LEU A 368 -4.92 19.87 -5.53
N LYS A 369 -5.50 18.72 -5.90
CA LYS A 369 -5.67 17.57 -5.01
C LYS A 369 -4.40 16.76 -4.81
N THR A 370 -3.43 16.87 -5.72
CA THR A 370 -2.18 16.13 -5.61
C THR A 370 -1.38 16.68 -4.43
N SER A 371 -1.44 15.98 -3.30
CA SER A 371 -0.50 16.20 -2.20
C SER A 371 0.87 15.72 -2.65
N ILE A 372 1.85 16.62 -2.58
CA ILE A 372 3.25 16.30 -2.87
C ILE A 372 3.89 16.10 -1.51
N GLU A 373 4.08 14.85 -1.10
CA GLU A 373 4.87 14.56 0.10
C GLU A 373 6.33 14.92 -0.18
N PRO A 374 6.94 15.84 0.59
CA PRO A 374 8.34 16.18 0.42
C PRO A 374 9.22 14.97 0.73
N TYR A 375 10.35 14.87 0.04
CA TYR A 375 11.33 13.83 0.38
C TYR A 375 11.93 14.17 1.73
N SER A 376 11.89 13.21 2.65
CA SER A 376 12.48 13.34 3.97
C SER A 376 13.59 12.31 4.14
N LEU A 377 14.67 12.73 4.78
CA LEU A 377 15.71 11.81 5.22
C LEU A 377 15.45 11.27 6.64
N GLN A 378 14.49 11.87 7.35
CA GLN A 378 14.06 11.35 8.65
C GLN A 378 13.39 9.99 8.44
N ASN A 379 13.81 9.00 9.23
CA ASN A 379 13.40 7.61 9.11
C ASN A 379 13.92 6.89 7.86
N VAL A 380 14.94 7.43 7.18
CA VAL A 380 15.71 6.63 6.22
C VAL A 380 16.68 5.76 7.01
N GLU A 381 16.51 4.45 6.89
CA GLU A 381 17.31 3.45 7.61
C GLU A 381 18.04 2.56 6.62
N ILE A 382 19.34 2.40 6.79
CA ILE A 382 20.17 1.47 6.03
C ILE A 382 20.64 0.35 6.94
N LYS A 383 20.15 -0.86 6.70
CA LYS A 383 20.58 -2.08 7.40
C LYS A 383 21.65 -2.80 6.61
N TRP A 384 22.87 -2.88 7.14
CA TRP A 384 24.03 -3.48 6.47
C TRP A 384 24.27 -4.94 6.88
N ALA A 385 24.64 -5.79 5.93
CA ALA A 385 25.13 -7.13 6.25
C ALA A 385 26.50 -7.09 6.96
N ASP A 386 27.38 -6.18 6.56
CA ASP A 386 28.62 -5.83 7.25
C ASP A 386 28.68 -4.31 7.44
N LEU A 387 28.72 -3.85 8.69
CA LEU A 387 28.76 -2.41 9.01
C LEU A 387 30.02 -1.73 8.48
N ARG A 388 31.12 -2.47 8.29
CA ARG A 388 32.36 -1.90 7.74
C ARG A 388 32.21 -1.44 6.30
N SER A 389 31.24 -1.99 5.56
CA SER A 389 30.93 -1.52 4.21
C SER A 389 30.46 -0.07 4.20
N ALA A 390 29.89 0.45 5.30
CA ALA A 390 29.53 1.87 5.40
C ALA A 390 30.76 2.79 5.41
N GLU A 391 31.93 2.28 5.85
CA GLU A 391 33.19 3.03 5.96
C GLU A 391 33.86 3.31 4.60
N PHE A 392 33.41 2.67 3.51
CA PHE A 392 33.89 3.00 2.16
C PHE A 392 33.64 4.47 1.79
N VAL A 393 32.71 5.11 2.48
CA VAL A 393 32.36 6.52 2.30
C VAL A 393 32.68 7.26 3.61
N PRO A 394 33.44 8.38 3.55
CA PRO A 394 33.68 9.21 4.72
C PRO A 394 32.36 9.65 5.36
N ILE A 395 32.33 9.68 6.70
CA ILE A 395 31.13 10.03 7.50
C ILE A 395 30.52 11.37 7.05
N GLU A 396 31.34 12.33 6.66
CA GLU A 396 30.92 13.66 6.20
C GLU A 396 30.08 13.65 4.92
N LYS A 397 30.20 12.60 4.10
CA LYS A 397 29.41 12.47 2.86
C LYS A 397 28.04 11.84 3.09
N TRP A 398 27.85 11.17 4.23
CA TRP A 398 26.52 10.66 4.60
C TRP A 398 25.69 11.80 5.18
N PRO A 399 24.42 11.95 4.77
CA PRO A 399 23.51 12.85 5.47
C PRO A 399 23.33 12.40 6.93
N GLN A 400 23.41 13.33 7.88
CA GLN A 400 23.37 13.05 9.32
C GLN A 400 22.06 12.41 9.78
N GLU A 401 20.98 12.61 9.02
CA GLU A 401 19.65 12.08 9.33
C GLU A 401 19.50 10.58 9.03
N VAL A 402 20.42 10.01 8.24
CA VAL A 402 20.37 8.61 7.82
C VAL A 402 20.85 7.71 8.96
N VAL A 403 19.99 6.78 9.37
CA VAL A 403 20.31 5.81 10.42
C VAL A 403 20.95 4.58 9.79
N HIS A 404 22.13 4.22 10.26
CA HIS A 404 22.79 2.97 9.88
C HIS A 404 22.58 1.93 10.98
N ASP A 405 22.19 0.72 10.58
CA ASP A 405 21.94 -0.40 11.47
C ASP A 405 22.53 -1.69 10.90
N SER A 406 22.68 -2.73 11.71
CA SER A 406 23.08 -4.06 11.26
C SER A 406 21.85 -4.86 10.84
N LEU A 407 21.96 -5.59 9.73
CA LEU A 407 20.92 -6.49 9.23
C LEU A 407 20.77 -7.74 10.15
N GLY A 408 21.66 -7.93 11.14
CA GLY A 408 21.70 -9.08 12.05
C GLY A 408 22.42 -10.29 11.46
N MET A 409 22.61 -11.36 12.27
CA MET A 409 23.12 -12.64 11.75
C MET A 409 22.06 -13.29 10.86
N ILE A 410 22.38 -13.45 9.58
CA ILE A 410 21.43 -13.92 8.57
C ILE A 410 21.76 -15.36 8.19
N GLU A 411 20.84 -16.28 8.47
CA GLU A 411 20.79 -17.56 7.78
C GLU A 411 20.32 -17.34 6.33
N ARG A 412 21.25 -17.02 5.43
CA ARG A 412 21.14 -17.01 3.95
C ARG A 412 19.96 -16.25 3.28
N GLY A 413 19.07 -15.57 4.00
CA GLY A 413 17.90 -14.87 3.46
C GLY A 413 17.72 -13.46 4.03
N MET A 414 17.33 -12.49 3.20
CA MET A 414 17.09 -11.11 3.68
C MET A 414 15.89 -11.05 4.63
N PRO A 415 16.04 -10.44 5.81
CA PRO A 415 14.89 -10.16 6.66
C PRO A 415 13.96 -9.17 5.96
N LEU A 416 12.66 -9.39 6.10
CA LEU A 416 11.67 -8.42 5.63
C LEU A 416 11.74 -7.18 6.55
N PRO A 417 11.79 -5.97 5.98
CA PRO A 417 11.64 -4.75 6.75
C PRO A 417 10.28 -4.76 7.46
N ASP A 418 10.23 -4.19 8.66
CA ASP A 418 9.08 -4.14 9.58
C ASP A 418 8.72 -5.44 10.33
N LYS A 419 9.46 -6.55 10.14
CA LYS A 419 9.22 -7.81 10.87
C LYS A 419 10.22 -8.10 11.98
N THR A 420 11.23 -7.26 12.16
CA THR A 420 12.43 -7.63 12.93
C THR A 420 12.28 -7.64 14.46
N LYS A 421 11.07 -7.55 15.04
CA LYS A 421 10.91 -7.72 16.50
C LYS A 421 9.75 -8.58 17.01
N GLU A 422 8.76 -8.96 16.19
CA GLU A 422 7.51 -9.49 16.79
C GLU A 422 7.00 -10.84 16.31
N ARG A 423 7.70 -11.54 15.41
CA ARG A 423 7.33 -12.93 15.09
C ARG A 423 8.55 -13.83 15.04
N GLY A 424 8.72 -14.60 16.10
CA GLY A 424 9.39 -15.89 16.04
C GLY A 424 8.55 -16.91 15.27
N ASP A 425 8.13 -16.58 14.04
CA ASP A 425 7.73 -17.61 13.09
C ASP A 425 9.06 -18.18 12.56
N PRO A 426 9.46 -19.39 12.96
CA PRO A 426 10.74 -19.95 12.54
C PRO A 426 10.75 -20.03 11.01
N TRP A 427 11.81 -19.51 10.41
CA TRP A 427 12.12 -19.72 9.01
C TRP A 427 12.09 -21.23 8.78
N ILE A 428 11.15 -21.70 7.95
CA ILE A 428 11.12 -23.10 7.53
C ILE A 428 12.50 -23.37 6.90
N THR A 429 13.31 -24.18 7.56
CA THR A 429 14.66 -24.49 7.08
C THR A 429 14.55 -25.08 5.68
N ARG A 430 15.62 -25.00 4.88
CA ARG A 430 15.62 -25.62 3.54
C ARG A 430 15.22 -27.09 3.59
N GLU A 431 15.63 -27.79 4.65
CA GLU A 431 15.28 -29.18 4.91
C GLU A 431 13.79 -29.35 5.25
N GLU A 432 13.21 -28.49 6.08
CA GLU A 432 11.77 -28.51 6.33
C GLU A 432 10.95 -28.13 5.08
N TYR A 433 11.48 -27.27 4.21
CA TYR A 433 10.85 -26.92 2.93
C TYR A 433 10.88 -28.09 1.95
N GLU A 434 12.03 -28.78 1.85
CA GLU A 434 12.19 -29.98 1.05
C GLU A 434 11.37 -31.15 1.62
N GLN A 435 11.25 -31.28 2.95
CA GLN A 435 10.35 -32.24 3.60
C GLN A 435 8.88 -31.91 3.34
N LYS A 436 8.49 -30.63 3.39
CA LYS A 436 7.12 -30.21 3.02
C LYS A 436 6.84 -30.49 1.55
N LEU A 437 7.79 -30.24 0.65
CA LEU A 437 7.69 -30.62 -0.76
C LEU A 437 7.54 -32.14 -0.93
N LYS A 438 8.33 -32.93 -0.20
CA LYS A 438 8.27 -34.39 -0.22
C LYS A 438 6.93 -34.90 0.33
N MET A 439 6.43 -34.35 1.43
CA MET A 439 5.10 -34.68 1.96
C MET A 439 3.99 -34.34 0.97
N ILE A 440 4.10 -33.22 0.25
CA ILE A 440 3.15 -32.86 -0.81
C ILE A 440 3.22 -33.87 -1.97
N GLN A 441 4.43 -34.35 -2.30
CA GLN A 441 4.63 -35.35 -3.35
C GLN A 441 4.12 -36.75 -2.94
N ASP A 442 4.39 -37.18 -1.71
CA ASP A 442 3.94 -38.45 -1.16
C ASP A 442 2.40 -38.48 -1.04
N THR A 443 1.81 -37.37 -0.60
CA THR A 443 0.33 -37.23 -0.55
C THR A 443 -0.29 -37.19 -1.96
N TYR A 444 0.40 -36.61 -2.95
CA TYR A 444 0.00 -36.69 -4.36
C TYR A 444 0.00 -38.14 -4.86
N GLU A 445 1.09 -38.89 -4.64
CA GLU A 445 1.21 -40.29 -5.07
C GLU A 445 0.16 -41.18 -4.38
N ALA A 446 -0.13 -40.94 -3.10
CA ALA A 446 -1.17 -41.65 -2.36
C ALA A 446 -2.56 -41.38 -2.94
N ASN A 447 -2.87 -40.13 -3.28
CA ASN A 447 -4.16 -39.75 -3.87
C ASN A 447 -4.35 -40.34 -5.28
N VAL A 448 -3.30 -40.32 -6.12
CA VAL A 448 -3.35 -40.94 -7.45
C VAL A 448 -3.62 -42.44 -7.35
N ARG A 449 -2.94 -43.15 -6.44
CA ARG A 449 -3.19 -44.58 -6.21
C ARG A 449 -4.63 -44.84 -5.75
N SER A 450 -5.17 -43.98 -4.87
CA SER A 450 -6.56 -44.09 -4.42
C SER A 450 -7.56 -43.89 -5.57
N GLU A 451 -7.33 -42.90 -6.44
CA GLU A 451 -8.19 -42.66 -7.61
C GLU A 451 -8.11 -43.82 -8.63
N GLU A 452 -6.93 -44.39 -8.86
CA GLU A 452 -6.76 -45.57 -9.72
C GLU A 452 -7.48 -46.81 -9.16
N ASP A 453 -7.43 -47.02 -7.85
CA ASP A 453 -8.15 -48.10 -7.17
C ASP A 453 -9.67 -47.92 -7.22
N GLU A 454 -10.16 -46.69 -7.08
CA GLU A 454 -11.58 -46.37 -7.27
C GLU A 454 -12.03 -46.61 -8.71
N MET A 455 -11.24 -46.21 -9.70
CA MET A 455 -11.51 -46.48 -11.11
C MET A 455 -11.52 -47.99 -11.42
N ARG A 456 -10.61 -48.76 -10.83
CA ARG A 456 -10.61 -50.23 -10.95
C ARG A 456 -11.85 -50.86 -10.32
N LYS A 457 -12.25 -50.40 -9.12
CA LYS A 457 -13.48 -50.85 -8.45
C LYS A 457 -14.74 -50.48 -9.23
N ALA A 458 -14.78 -49.30 -9.84
CA ALA A 458 -15.89 -48.85 -10.68
C ALA A 458 -16.00 -49.71 -11.95
N LYS A 459 -14.87 -50.04 -12.59
CA LYS A 459 -14.83 -50.90 -13.78
C LYS A 459 -15.19 -52.35 -13.47
N GLY A 460 -14.84 -52.86 -12.28
CA GLY A 460 -15.25 -54.19 -11.82
C GLY A 460 -16.73 -54.31 -11.41
N ARG A 461 -17.46 -53.19 -11.27
CA ARG A 461 -18.89 -53.16 -10.90
C ARG A 461 -19.83 -53.01 -12.10
N SER A 462 -19.34 -52.71 -13.30
CA SER A 462 -20.17 -52.48 -14.49
C SER A 462 -20.48 -53.72 -15.33
N ASP A 463 -19.92 -54.89 -15.00
CA ASP A 463 -20.12 -56.12 -15.78
C ASP A 463 -21.36 -56.94 -15.35
N SER A 464 -22.24 -56.39 -14.51
CA SER A 464 -23.50 -57.05 -14.12
C SER A 464 -24.72 -56.12 -14.21
N SER A 465 -25.07 -55.67 -15.41
CA SER A 465 -26.45 -55.22 -15.68
C SER A 465 -26.77 -55.24 -17.18
N ASN A 466 -27.70 -56.13 -17.54
CA ASN A 466 -28.57 -56.18 -18.72
C ASN A 466 -28.25 -55.22 -19.88
N GLU A 467 -27.78 -55.79 -20.99
CA GLU A 467 -27.76 -55.14 -22.30
C GLU A 467 -29.20 -54.97 -22.83
N GLU A 468 -29.75 -53.76 -22.72
CA GLU A 468 -30.84 -53.35 -23.61
C GLU A 468 -30.26 -52.88 -24.96
N PRO A 469 -30.83 -53.30 -26.11
CA PRO A 469 -30.33 -52.96 -27.43
C PRO A 469 -30.51 -51.47 -27.72
N LYS A 470 -29.40 -50.72 -27.72
CA LYS A 470 -29.37 -49.30 -28.06
C LYS A 470 -29.76 -49.08 -29.52
N GLN A 471 -30.93 -48.46 -29.74
CA GLN A 471 -31.33 -47.93 -31.03
C GLN A 471 -30.37 -46.81 -31.46
N GLY A 472 -29.77 -46.99 -32.64
CA GLY A 472 -28.73 -46.12 -33.17
C GLY A 472 -29.18 -44.70 -33.49
N ILE A 473 -28.30 -43.75 -33.19
CA ILE A 473 -28.38 -42.30 -33.42
C ILE A 473 -28.14 -41.99 -34.91
N TRP A 474 -28.92 -42.60 -35.81
CA TRP A 474 -28.91 -42.29 -37.25
C TRP A 474 -30.08 -41.38 -37.68
N LYS A 475 -31.03 -41.10 -36.77
CA LYS A 475 -32.21 -40.26 -37.06
C LYS A 475 -31.94 -38.75 -37.09
N TYR A 476 -30.77 -38.28 -36.66
CA TYR A 476 -30.49 -36.84 -36.49
C TYR A 476 -29.36 -36.29 -37.36
N VAL A 477 -28.93 -36.99 -38.41
CA VAL A 477 -27.98 -36.41 -39.37
C VAL A 477 -28.77 -35.67 -40.47
N PRO A 478 -28.75 -34.33 -40.51
CA PRO A 478 -29.39 -33.57 -41.59
C PRO A 478 -28.67 -33.85 -42.92
N LYS A 479 -29.45 -34.17 -43.97
CA LYS A 479 -28.93 -34.37 -45.33
C LYS A 479 -28.38 -33.06 -45.87
N VAL A 480 -27.07 -32.99 -46.08
CA VAL A 480 -26.40 -31.84 -46.71
C VAL A 480 -26.54 -31.96 -48.24
N PRO A 481 -26.96 -30.92 -48.98
CA PRO A 481 -27.02 -30.95 -50.44
C PRO A 481 -25.61 -31.00 -51.03
N SER A 482 -25.37 -31.93 -51.95
CA SER A 482 -24.11 -32.06 -52.68
C SER A 482 -23.87 -30.87 -53.61
N PHE A 483 -22.89 -30.03 -53.30
CA PHE A 483 -22.42 -28.99 -54.22
C PHE A 483 -21.66 -29.63 -55.39
N GLY A 484 -22.22 -29.50 -56.59
CA GLY A 484 -21.62 -29.94 -57.84
C GLY A 484 -20.33 -29.18 -58.15
N ARG A 485 -19.24 -29.92 -58.36
CA ARG A 485 -18.02 -29.40 -58.97
C ARG A 485 -18.24 -29.29 -60.47
N LYS A 486 -18.08 -28.09 -61.03
CA LYS A 486 -17.87 -27.92 -62.48
C LYS A 486 -16.45 -28.42 -62.84
N PRO A 487 -16.27 -29.13 -63.96
CA PRO A 487 -14.95 -29.48 -64.47
C PRO A 487 -14.26 -28.28 -65.11
N LEU A 488 -12.95 -28.15 -64.86
CA LEU A 488 -12.04 -27.27 -65.59
C LEU A 488 -11.77 -27.89 -66.97
N SER A 489 -12.08 -27.15 -68.03
CA SER A 489 -11.61 -27.44 -69.39
C SER A 489 -10.17 -26.93 -69.56
N ALA A 490 -9.40 -27.68 -70.34
CA ALA A 490 -8.02 -27.43 -70.75
C ALA A 490 -7.82 -26.12 -71.52
#